data_AF-A0A523A4P4-F1
#
_entry.id   AF-A0A523A4P4-F1
#
_cell.length_a   1.000
_cell.length_b   1.000
_cell.length_c   1.000
_cell.angle_alpha   90.00
_cell.angle_beta   90.00
_cell.angle_gamma   90.00
#
_symmetry.space_group_name_H-M   'P 1'
#
loop_
_entity.id
_entity.type
_entity.pdbx_description
1 polymer ?
#
loop_
_entity_poly.entity_id
_entity_poly.type
_entity_poly.pdbx_seq_one_letter_code
_entity_poly.pdbx_strand_id
1 'polypeptide(L)'
;MTPLLILALGEVPPGSGLWWDISMGLGFSAMAMMSVQFFLTARFPRASAPFGIDIIYYFHRYLAIIIFAFVFLHFLIIRFDNVEALGAINPLDASWHMSAGRGSLLLLLLLLITSLWRKPLGIHYDQWRMLHIGLAITAFLLALGHIIGTGHYVAAPGKLWLWTGYTLFWLLLIVKIRLFKPWQMHKRPYRVIEVRPERGRRWTLALAPDGHAGISFHPGQFAWLTLWNCARCRSIAGRGNPRSPLDGVGTRHNAEALQDWTIGADALREALPEGIFRLKQTHQELLADDLDALVIYLQSLRVGPPTKEN
;
A
#
# COMPACT_ATOMS: atom_id res chain seq x y z
N MET A 1 1.67 -23.52 -5.85
CA MET A 1 1.96 -24.94 -6.19
C MET A 1 3.39 -25.33 -5.81
N THR A 2 4.40 -24.51 -6.12
CA THR A 2 5.82 -24.84 -5.87
C THR A 2 6.17 -25.21 -4.42
N PRO A 3 5.70 -24.49 -3.36
CA PRO A 3 6.01 -24.86 -1.98
C PRO A 3 5.47 -26.22 -1.52
N LEU A 4 4.30 -26.65 -2.04
CA LEU A 4 3.70 -27.95 -1.73
C LEU A 4 4.41 -29.11 -2.45
N LEU A 5 4.84 -28.89 -3.70
CA LEU A 5 5.62 -29.88 -4.46
C LEU A 5 6.96 -30.20 -3.78
N ILE A 6 7.53 -29.25 -3.04
CA ILE A 6 8.78 -29.45 -2.29
C ILE A 6 8.56 -30.36 -1.07
N LEU A 7 7.41 -30.25 -0.40
CA LEU A 7 7.04 -31.15 0.69
C LEU A 7 6.92 -32.59 0.17
N ALA A 8 6.32 -32.77 -1.01
CA ALA A 8 6.14 -34.09 -1.63
C ALA A 8 7.43 -34.75 -2.12
N LEU A 9 8.50 -33.98 -2.34
CA LEU A 9 9.78 -34.45 -2.90
C LEU A 9 10.92 -34.46 -1.87
N GLY A 10 10.64 -34.24 -0.59
CA GLY A 10 11.64 -34.15 0.46
C GLY A 10 11.64 -35.32 1.42
N GLU A 11 12.83 -35.72 1.89
CA GLU A 11 12.95 -36.55 3.10
C GLU A 11 12.32 -35.79 4.27
N VAL A 12 11.19 -36.30 4.73
CA VAL A 12 10.53 -35.86 5.96
C VAL A 12 11.37 -36.38 7.13
N PRO A 13 11.76 -35.55 8.11
CA PRO A 13 12.54 -36.02 9.25
C PRO A 13 11.84 -37.23 9.90
N PRO A 14 12.55 -38.35 10.14
CA PRO A 14 11.94 -39.50 10.78
C PRO A 14 11.44 -39.11 12.18
N GLY A 15 10.16 -39.40 12.47
CA GLY A 15 9.53 -39.15 13.78
C GLY A 15 8.44 -38.08 13.81
N SER A 16 8.12 -37.42 12.68
CA SER A 16 7.08 -36.40 12.62
C SER A 16 5.68 -37.00 12.41
N GLY A 17 4.90 -37.17 13.48
CA GLY A 17 3.54 -37.71 13.39
C GLY A 17 2.60 -36.94 12.44
N LEU A 18 1.41 -37.49 12.18
CA LEU A 18 0.42 -36.93 11.23
C LEU A 18 0.18 -35.41 11.39
N TRP A 19 0.12 -34.92 12.61
CA TRP A 19 -0.12 -33.51 12.91
C TRP A 19 1.02 -32.59 12.46
N TRP A 20 2.25 -33.08 12.53
CA TRP A 20 3.40 -32.35 12.00
C TRP A 20 3.28 -32.14 10.50
N ASP A 21 2.96 -33.19 9.75
CA ASP A 21 2.81 -33.11 8.28
C ASP A 21 1.67 -32.19 7.87
N ILE A 22 0.53 -32.26 8.56
CA ILE A 22 -0.59 -31.32 8.37
C ILE A 22 -0.13 -29.88 8.65
N SER A 23 0.59 -29.66 9.75
CA SER A 23 1.09 -28.33 10.12
C SER A 23 2.05 -27.78 9.06
N MET A 24 2.99 -28.59 8.58
CA MET A 24 3.91 -28.17 7.50
C MET A 24 3.15 -27.86 6.22
N GLY A 25 2.19 -28.71 5.83
CA GLY A 25 1.32 -28.51 4.68
C GLY A 25 0.57 -27.18 4.74
N LEU A 26 0.02 -26.82 5.91
CA LEU A 26 -0.64 -25.53 6.13
C LEU A 26 0.33 -24.35 5.99
N GLY A 27 1.51 -24.44 6.59
CA GLY A 27 2.55 -23.40 6.52
C GLY A 27 3.03 -23.13 5.09
N PHE A 28 3.37 -24.17 4.33
CA PHE A 28 3.81 -24.03 2.93
C PHE A 28 2.67 -23.59 2.00
N SER A 29 1.44 -24.05 2.24
CA SER A 29 0.26 -23.58 1.51
C SER A 29 0.05 -22.09 1.73
N ALA A 30 0.12 -21.63 2.99
CA ALA A 30 0.00 -20.22 3.33
C ALA A 30 1.09 -19.38 2.65
N MET A 31 2.35 -19.83 2.64
CA MET A 31 3.43 -19.12 1.94
C MET A 31 3.17 -19.00 0.42
N ALA A 32 2.69 -20.07 -0.21
CA ALA A 32 2.31 -20.04 -1.62
C ALA A 32 1.16 -19.03 -1.87
N MET A 33 0.14 -19.05 -1.03
CA MET A 33 -1.02 -18.16 -1.12
C MET A 33 -0.62 -16.69 -0.87
N MET A 34 0.23 -16.41 0.12
CA MET A 34 0.78 -15.07 0.38
C MET A 34 1.49 -14.49 -0.85
N SER A 35 2.19 -15.34 -1.60
CA SER A 35 2.89 -14.90 -2.79
C SER A 35 1.90 -14.53 -3.90
N VAL A 36 0.87 -15.35 -4.11
CA VAL A 36 -0.24 -15.06 -5.02
C VAL A 36 -0.95 -13.74 -4.67
N GLN A 37 -1.02 -13.35 -3.39
CA GLN A 37 -1.63 -12.06 -3.00
C GLN A 37 -0.97 -10.84 -3.65
N PHE A 38 0.36 -10.86 -3.79
CA PHE A 38 1.08 -9.78 -4.48
C PHE A 38 0.77 -9.78 -5.98
N PHE A 39 0.57 -10.96 -6.58
CA PHE A 39 0.18 -11.09 -7.98
C PHE A 39 -1.25 -10.58 -8.23
N LEU A 40 -2.22 -10.91 -7.36
CA LEU A 40 -3.60 -10.44 -7.50
C LEU A 40 -3.66 -8.90 -7.53
N THR A 41 -2.82 -8.24 -6.73
CA THR A 41 -2.77 -6.77 -6.68
C THR A 41 -1.90 -6.12 -7.76
N ALA A 42 -1.20 -6.92 -8.58
CA ALA A 42 -0.36 -6.44 -9.68
C ALA A 42 -1.17 -5.90 -10.88
N ARG A 43 -2.44 -6.31 -11.01
CA ARG A 43 -3.38 -5.92 -12.09
C ARG A 43 -2.79 -6.15 -13.49
N PHE A 44 -2.25 -7.34 -13.73
CA PHE A 44 -1.77 -7.69 -15.07
C PHE A 44 -2.95 -7.75 -16.06
N PRO A 45 -2.99 -6.92 -17.12
CA PRO A 45 -4.17 -6.78 -17.97
C PRO A 45 -4.71 -8.12 -18.50
N ARG A 46 -3.81 -9.00 -18.96
CA ARG A 46 -4.20 -10.33 -19.49
C ARG A 46 -4.78 -11.26 -18.43
N ALA A 47 -4.28 -11.19 -17.20
CA ALA A 47 -4.77 -12.03 -16.10
C ALA A 47 -6.07 -11.50 -15.48
N SER A 48 -6.28 -10.19 -15.53
CA SER A 48 -7.45 -9.52 -14.92
C SER A 48 -8.63 -9.31 -15.87
N ALA A 49 -8.39 -9.34 -17.20
CA ALA A 49 -9.44 -9.10 -18.21
C ALA A 49 -10.68 -10.00 -18.09
N PRO A 50 -10.59 -11.31 -17.77
CA PRO A 50 -11.76 -12.18 -17.74
C PRO A 50 -12.67 -11.98 -16.51
N PHE A 51 -12.14 -11.42 -15.42
CA PHE A 51 -12.81 -11.47 -14.10
C PHE A 51 -13.39 -10.12 -13.66
N GLY A 52 -12.98 -9.01 -14.30
CA GLY A 52 -13.25 -7.66 -13.82
C GLY A 52 -12.33 -7.26 -12.66
N ILE A 53 -11.96 -5.98 -12.59
CA ILE A 53 -10.95 -5.54 -11.62
C ILE A 53 -11.44 -5.65 -10.15
N ASP A 54 -12.75 -5.51 -9.93
CA ASP A 54 -13.31 -5.38 -8.59
C ASP A 54 -13.35 -6.72 -7.85
N ILE A 55 -13.65 -7.81 -8.55
CA ILE A 55 -13.71 -9.16 -7.96
C ILE A 55 -12.36 -9.59 -7.40
N ILE A 56 -11.26 -9.11 -7.99
CA ILE A 56 -9.90 -9.42 -7.56
C ILE A 56 -9.66 -8.95 -6.12
N TYR A 57 -10.25 -7.83 -5.70
CA TYR A 57 -10.12 -7.36 -4.31
C TYR A 57 -10.92 -8.20 -3.33
N TYR A 58 -12.07 -8.75 -3.74
CA TYR A 58 -12.81 -9.71 -2.93
C TYR A 58 -11.98 -10.97 -2.74
N PHE A 59 -11.43 -11.54 -3.81
CA PHE A 59 -10.52 -12.69 -3.72
C PHE A 59 -9.32 -12.39 -2.83
N HIS A 60 -8.67 -11.24 -3.02
CA HIS A 60 -7.54 -10.81 -2.19
C HIS A 60 -7.90 -10.79 -0.71
N ARG A 61 -9.07 -10.21 -0.36
CA ARG A 61 -9.55 -10.14 1.02
C ARG A 61 -9.84 -11.52 1.61
N TYR A 62 -10.61 -12.36 0.92
CA TYR A 62 -10.97 -13.69 1.44
C TYR A 62 -9.75 -14.60 1.54
N LEU A 63 -8.87 -14.58 0.54
CA LEU A 63 -7.65 -15.36 0.55
C LEU A 63 -6.73 -14.92 1.71
N ALA A 64 -6.72 -13.65 2.11
CA ALA A 64 -5.93 -13.16 3.24
C ALA A 64 -6.42 -13.73 4.58
N ILE A 65 -7.74 -13.88 4.74
CA ILE A 65 -8.33 -14.51 5.93
C ILE A 65 -7.95 -16.00 5.98
N ILE A 66 -8.03 -16.71 4.84
CA ILE A 66 -7.64 -18.13 4.77
C ILE A 66 -6.15 -18.31 5.04
N ILE A 67 -5.28 -17.45 4.48
CA ILE A 67 -3.84 -17.44 4.77
C ILE A 67 -3.61 -17.34 6.28
N PHE A 68 -4.22 -16.36 6.94
CA PHE A 68 -4.04 -16.18 8.36
C PHE A 68 -4.53 -17.39 9.15
N ALA A 69 -5.70 -17.95 8.81
CA ALA A 69 -6.21 -19.16 9.44
C ALA A 69 -5.21 -20.34 9.30
N PHE A 70 -4.60 -20.51 8.13
CA PHE A 70 -3.61 -21.56 7.90
C PHE A 70 -2.33 -21.35 8.73
N VAL A 71 -1.78 -20.14 8.74
CA VAL A 71 -0.58 -19.83 9.55
C VAL A 71 -0.87 -19.96 11.05
N PHE A 72 -2.04 -19.50 11.47
CA PHE A 72 -2.45 -19.59 12.87
C PHE A 72 -2.66 -21.04 13.30
N LEU A 73 -3.31 -21.86 12.47
CA LEU A 73 -3.49 -23.29 12.74
C LEU A 73 -2.16 -24.05 12.72
N HIS A 74 -1.27 -23.73 11.78
CA HIS A 74 0.12 -24.23 11.78
C HIS A 74 0.81 -23.97 13.13
N PHE A 75 0.73 -22.74 13.63
CA PHE A 75 1.26 -22.39 14.95
C PHE A 75 0.58 -23.16 16.09
N LEU A 76 -0.75 -23.25 16.09
CA LEU A 76 -1.50 -23.95 17.15
C LEU A 76 -1.16 -25.44 17.20
N ILE A 77 -1.07 -26.12 16.05
CA ILE A 77 -0.70 -27.53 16.00
C ILE A 77 0.68 -27.74 16.64
N ILE A 78 1.68 -26.92 16.27
CA ILE A 78 3.02 -27.01 16.88
C ILE A 78 2.94 -26.70 18.38
N ARG A 79 2.16 -25.70 18.80
CA ARG A 79 2.04 -25.30 20.21
C ARG A 79 1.50 -26.39 21.12
N PHE A 80 0.60 -27.23 20.62
CA PHE A 80 -0.07 -28.28 21.41
C PHE A 80 0.57 -29.66 21.24
N ASP A 81 1.05 -30.01 20.05
CA ASP A 81 1.57 -31.36 19.75
C ASP A 81 3.10 -31.42 19.78
N ASN A 82 3.79 -30.29 19.54
CA ASN A 82 5.25 -30.24 19.37
C ASN A 82 5.85 -29.00 20.06
N VAL A 83 5.51 -28.76 21.32
CA VAL A 83 5.88 -27.54 22.05
C VAL A 83 7.40 -27.31 22.08
N GLU A 84 8.19 -28.38 22.13
CA GLU A 84 9.65 -28.32 22.14
C GLU A 84 10.20 -27.66 20.86
N ALA A 85 9.53 -27.84 19.71
CA ALA A 85 9.91 -27.24 18.44
C ALA A 85 9.76 -25.70 18.42
N LEU A 86 9.04 -25.10 19.39
CA LEU A 86 8.92 -23.65 19.49
C LEU A 86 10.20 -22.99 20.04
N GLY A 87 11.05 -23.73 20.77
CA GLY A 87 12.22 -23.17 21.44
C GLY A 87 11.87 -22.02 22.41
N ALA A 88 12.85 -21.16 22.70
CA ALA A 88 12.66 -20.05 23.62
C ALA A 88 11.60 -19.04 23.12
N ILE A 89 10.81 -18.50 24.06
CA ILE A 89 9.79 -17.47 23.78
C ILE A 89 10.44 -16.09 23.65
N ASN A 90 11.46 -15.80 24.47
CA ASN A 90 12.20 -14.54 24.41
C ASN A 90 12.89 -14.43 23.05
N PRO A 91 12.59 -13.40 22.23
CA PRO A 91 13.16 -13.26 20.90
C PRO A 91 14.68 -13.05 20.90
N LEU A 92 15.27 -12.65 22.02
CA LEU A 92 16.72 -12.51 22.19
C LEU A 92 17.43 -13.85 22.39
N ASP A 93 16.73 -14.83 22.96
CA ASP A 93 17.25 -16.17 23.25
C ASP A 93 16.82 -17.19 22.19
N ALA A 94 15.73 -16.90 21.48
CA ALA A 94 15.21 -17.75 20.42
C ALA A 94 16.11 -17.72 19.18
N SER A 95 16.18 -18.83 18.46
CA SER A 95 16.82 -18.82 17.14
C SER A 95 16.12 -17.79 16.23
N TRP A 96 16.92 -17.06 15.46
CA TRP A 96 16.44 -15.90 14.68
C TRP A 96 15.25 -16.24 13.77
N HIS A 97 15.22 -17.45 13.21
CA HIS A 97 14.17 -17.91 12.31
C HIS A 97 12.84 -18.18 13.03
N MET A 98 12.87 -18.55 14.32
CA MET A 98 11.67 -18.68 15.14
C MET A 98 11.12 -17.30 15.51
N SER A 99 12.00 -16.35 15.86
CA SER A 99 11.62 -14.95 16.03
C SER A 99 11.02 -14.34 14.76
N ALA A 100 11.57 -14.67 13.59
CA ALA A 100 11.03 -14.26 12.30
C ALA A 100 9.62 -14.82 12.07
N GLY A 101 9.38 -16.10 12.36
CA GLY A 101 8.06 -16.73 12.23
C GLY A 101 7.00 -16.05 13.11
N ARG A 102 7.33 -15.77 14.37
CA ARG A 102 6.45 -15.04 15.31
C ARG A 102 6.18 -13.62 14.83
N GLY A 103 7.23 -12.91 14.40
CA GLY A 103 7.10 -11.57 13.84
C GLY A 103 6.19 -11.54 12.62
N SER A 104 6.34 -12.51 11.71
CA SER A 104 5.46 -12.64 10.54
C SER A 104 4.00 -12.85 10.93
N LEU A 105 3.71 -13.77 11.87
CA LEU A 105 2.36 -14.01 12.37
C LEU A 105 1.73 -12.74 12.99
N LEU A 106 2.48 -12.01 13.82
CA LEU A 106 2.02 -10.76 14.42
C LEU A 106 1.75 -9.67 13.37
N LEU A 107 2.63 -9.52 12.38
CA LEU A 107 2.43 -8.57 11.30
C LEU A 107 1.25 -8.94 10.40
N LEU A 108 1.01 -10.23 10.14
CA LEU A 108 -0.19 -10.70 9.43
C LEU A 108 -1.47 -10.37 10.20
N LEU A 109 -1.48 -10.57 11.52
CA LEU A 109 -2.60 -10.18 12.37
C LEU A 109 -2.86 -8.67 12.31
N LEU A 110 -1.82 -7.85 12.46
CA LEU A 110 -1.92 -6.40 12.37
C LEU A 110 -2.41 -5.95 10.98
N LEU A 111 -1.92 -6.59 9.93
CA LEU A 111 -2.35 -6.33 8.55
C LEU A 111 -3.84 -6.63 8.38
N LEU A 112 -4.36 -7.74 8.92
CA LEU A 112 -5.79 -8.04 8.89
C LEU A 112 -6.60 -7.03 9.70
N ILE A 113 -6.18 -6.71 10.92
CA ILE A 113 -6.90 -5.76 11.80
C ILE A 113 -7.01 -4.40 11.11
N THR A 114 -5.89 -3.86 10.65
CA THR A 114 -5.85 -2.55 9.98
C THR A 114 -6.61 -2.52 8.66
N SER A 115 -6.79 -3.67 8.00
CA SER A 115 -7.49 -3.76 6.71
C SER A 115 -8.99 -3.99 6.84
N LEU A 116 -9.42 -4.90 7.73
CA LEU A 116 -10.84 -5.21 7.95
C LEU A 116 -11.54 -4.11 8.77
N TRP A 117 -10.85 -3.51 9.73
CA TRP A 117 -11.37 -2.43 10.58
C TRP A 117 -10.84 -1.05 10.22
N ARG A 118 -10.34 -0.84 8.98
CA ARG A 118 -9.79 0.44 8.53
C ARG A 118 -10.68 1.66 8.85
N LYS A 119 -11.98 1.56 8.59
CA LYS A 119 -12.95 2.65 8.81
C LYS A 119 -13.19 2.91 10.31
N PRO A 120 -13.54 1.91 11.15
CA PRO A 120 -13.63 2.08 12.60
C PRO A 120 -12.36 2.62 13.25
N LEU A 121 -11.18 2.19 12.78
CA LEU A 121 -9.88 2.66 13.29
C LEU A 121 -9.50 4.06 12.79
N GLY A 122 -10.37 4.73 12.01
CA GLY A 122 -10.10 6.07 11.49
C GLY A 122 -8.93 6.16 10.51
N ILE A 123 -8.40 5.04 9.99
CA ILE A 123 -7.20 5.05 9.17
C ILE A 123 -7.55 5.55 7.76
N HIS A 124 -6.97 6.68 7.37
CA HIS A 124 -7.15 7.24 6.04
C HIS A 124 -6.67 6.26 4.96
N TYR A 125 -7.30 6.27 3.78
CA TYR A 125 -6.98 5.29 2.73
C TYR A 125 -5.50 5.34 2.32
N ASP A 126 -4.92 6.52 2.17
CA ASP A 126 -3.52 6.65 1.73
C ASP A 126 -2.53 6.16 2.80
N GLN A 127 -2.80 6.48 4.06
CA GLN A 127 -2.00 6.02 5.20
C GLN A 127 -2.10 4.49 5.33
N TRP A 128 -3.33 3.98 5.29
CA TRP A 128 -3.59 2.54 5.29
C TRP A 128 -2.87 1.85 4.14
N ARG A 129 -2.90 2.41 2.92
CA ARG A 129 -2.25 1.83 1.75
C ARG A 129 -0.74 1.69 1.96
N MET A 130 -0.09 2.71 2.51
CA MET A 130 1.35 2.67 2.80
C MET A 130 1.66 1.67 3.91
N LEU A 131 0.91 1.72 5.01
CA LEU A 131 1.04 0.80 6.13
C LEU A 131 0.85 -0.65 5.68
N HIS A 132 -0.23 -0.93 4.94
CA HIS A 132 -0.56 -2.26 4.43
C HIS A 132 0.56 -2.81 3.53
N ILE A 133 1.12 -2.00 2.62
CA ILE A 133 2.24 -2.43 1.78
C ILE A 133 3.48 -2.76 2.62
N GLY A 134 3.84 -1.90 3.58
CA GLY A 134 4.97 -2.13 4.47
C GLY A 134 4.81 -3.40 5.30
N LEU A 135 3.67 -3.55 5.97
CA LEU A 135 3.33 -4.75 6.75
C LEU A 135 3.36 -6.01 5.89
N ALA A 136 2.78 -5.98 4.68
CA ALA A 136 2.71 -7.14 3.80
C ALA A 136 4.10 -7.62 3.37
N ILE A 137 4.97 -6.69 2.93
CA ILE A 137 6.32 -7.01 2.49
C ILE A 137 7.13 -7.56 3.67
N THR A 138 7.10 -6.89 4.83
CA THR A 138 7.86 -7.33 6.00
C THR A 138 7.37 -8.69 6.51
N ALA A 139 6.05 -8.91 6.61
CA ALA A 139 5.50 -10.21 7.01
C ALA A 139 5.91 -11.33 6.05
N PHE A 140 5.90 -11.06 4.74
CA PHE A 140 6.34 -12.00 3.72
C PHE A 140 7.82 -12.35 3.84
N LEU A 141 8.70 -11.34 3.99
CA LEU A 141 10.13 -11.56 4.13
C LEU A 141 10.48 -12.30 5.43
N LEU A 142 9.79 -11.99 6.53
CA LEU A 142 9.95 -12.72 7.79
C LEU A 142 9.47 -14.17 7.69
N ALA A 143 8.35 -14.44 7.00
CA ALA A 143 7.88 -15.80 6.74
C ALA A 143 8.90 -16.59 5.90
N LEU A 144 9.44 -15.95 4.86
CA LEU A 144 10.48 -16.55 4.04
C LEU A 144 11.75 -16.83 4.84
N GLY A 145 12.20 -15.88 5.66
CA GLY A 145 13.35 -16.03 6.55
C GLY A 145 13.15 -17.15 7.56
N HIS A 146 11.95 -17.27 8.13
CA HIS A 146 11.56 -18.40 8.99
C HIS A 146 11.77 -19.74 8.27
N ILE A 147 11.22 -19.90 7.06
CA ILE A 147 11.35 -21.14 6.28
C ILE A 147 12.82 -21.44 5.95
N ILE A 148 13.57 -20.46 5.44
CA ILE A 148 14.99 -20.64 5.08
C ILE A 148 15.82 -21.03 6.30
N GLY A 149 15.62 -20.34 7.42
CA GLY A 149 16.41 -20.56 8.63
C GLY A 149 16.12 -21.88 9.34
N THR A 150 14.95 -22.51 9.11
CA THR A 150 14.71 -23.88 9.62
C THR A 150 15.60 -24.93 8.97
N GLY A 151 16.18 -24.66 7.79
CA GLY A 151 17.24 -25.46 7.15
C GLY A 151 16.82 -26.82 6.57
N HIS A 152 16.02 -27.60 7.31
CA HIS A 152 15.67 -28.99 7.00
C HIS A 152 14.90 -29.15 5.68
N TYR A 153 14.05 -28.18 5.34
CA TYR A 153 13.24 -28.21 4.12
C TYR A 153 13.91 -27.54 2.90
N VAL A 154 15.11 -26.97 3.08
CA VAL A 154 15.81 -26.15 2.07
C VAL A 154 17.20 -26.73 1.71
N ALA A 155 17.82 -27.53 2.58
CA ALA A 155 19.23 -27.92 2.50
C ALA A 155 19.60 -28.89 1.36
N ALA A 156 18.65 -29.55 0.68
CA ALA A 156 18.98 -30.39 -0.46
C ALA A 156 19.38 -29.53 -1.68
N PRO A 157 20.46 -29.84 -2.43
CA PRO A 157 20.98 -28.98 -3.51
C PRO A 157 19.95 -28.61 -4.59
N GLY A 158 19.04 -29.53 -4.94
CA GLY A 158 17.95 -29.25 -5.88
C GLY A 158 16.86 -28.34 -5.34
N LYS A 159 16.63 -28.35 -4.01
CA LYS A 159 15.65 -27.49 -3.34
C LYS A 159 16.17 -26.05 -3.21
N LEU A 160 17.48 -25.86 -3.10
CA LEU A 160 18.11 -24.54 -3.02
C LEU A 160 17.81 -23.68 -4.25
N TRP A 161 18.05 -24.20 -5.47
CA TRP A 161 17.79 -23.46 -6.71
C TRP A 161 16.32 -23.08 -6.87
N LEU A 162 15.42 -23.98 -6.50
CA LEU A 162 13.99 -23.75 -6.56
C LEU A 162 13.58 -22.63 -5.58
N TRP A 163 14.05 -22.67 -4.33
CA TRP A 163 13.81 -21.61 -3.34
C TRP A 163 14.44 -20.28 -3.73
N THR A 164 15.66 -20.27 -4.27
CA THR A 164 16.33 -19.06 -4.76
C THR A 164 15.57 -18.46 -5.93
N GLY A 165 15.20 -19.27 -6.93
CA GLY A 165 14.42 -18.82 -8.09
C GLY A 165 13.04 -18.30 -7.69
N TYR A 166 12.35 -19.00 -6.79
CA TYR A 166 11.06 -18.58 -6.25
C TYR A 166 11.17 -17.25 -5.51
N THR A 167 12.11 -17.15 -4.57
CA THR A 167 12.39 -15.93 -3.80
C THR A 167 12.70 -14.76 -4.73
N LEU A 168 13.62 -14.96 -5.67
CA LEU A 168 14.06 -13.93 -6.60
C LEU A 168 12.91 -13.47 -7.50
N PHE A 169 12.11 -14.40 -8.03
CA PHE A 169 10.94 -14.07 -8.84
C PHE A 169 9.96 -13.16 -8.08
N TRP A 170 9.59 -13.52 -6.85
CA TRP A 170 8.64 -12.74 -6.05
C TRP A 170 9.22 -11.41 -5.60
N LEU A 171 10.49 -11.36 -5.21
CA LEU A 171 11.18 -10.11 -4.88
C LEU A 171 11.21 -9.15 -6.08
N LEU A 172 11.64 -9.62 -7.25
CA LEU A 172 11.70 -8.82 -8.47
C LEU A 172 10.30 -8.34 -8.88
N LEU A 173 9.28 -9.17 -8.70
CA LEU A 173 7.89 -8.81 -8.97
C LEU A 173 7.43 -7.67 -8.04
N ILE A 174 7.71 -7.76 -6.74
CA ILE A 174 7.41 -6.70 -5.76
C ILE A 174 8.11 -5.40 -6.15
N VAL A 175 9.42 -5.46 -6.44
CA VAL A 175 10.20 -4.28 -6.86
C VAL A 175 9.61 -3.65 -8.12
N LYS A 176 9.29 -4.47 -9.14
CA LYS A 176 8.71 -4.00 -10.39
C LYS A 176 7.38 -3.26 -10.18
N ILE A 177 6.48 -3.84 -9.39
CA ILE A 177 5.12 -3.30 -9.21
C ILE A 177 5.10 -2.12 -8.23
N ARG A 178 5.89 -2.18 -7.16
CA ARG A 178 5.80 -1.26 -6.03
C ARG A 178 6.81 -0.12 -6.06
N LEU A 179 7.92 -0.28 -6.79
CA LEU A 179 8.96 0.75 -6.90
C LEU A 179 9.05 1.28 -8.33
N PHE A 180 9.32 0.38 -9.29
CA PHE A 180 9.64 0.79 -10.67
C PHE A 180 8.45 1.38 -11.42
N LYS A 181 7.29 0.73 -11.39
CA LYS A 181 6.08 1.22 -12.10
C LYS A 181 5.60 2.59 -11.55
N PRO A 182 5.47 2.83 -10.24
CA PRO A 182 5.16 4.16 -9.71
C PRO A 182 6.18 5.20 -10.13
N TRP A 183 7.48 4.88 -10.08
CA TRP A 183 8.54 5.78 -10.53
C TRP A 183 8.41 6.16 -12.01
N GLN A 184 8.09 5.19 -12.88
CA GLN A 184 7.81 5.49 -14.29
C GLN A 184 6.58 6.37 -14.47
N MET A 185 5.51 6.14 -13.69
CA MET A 185 4.29 6.95 -13.74
C MET A 185 4.55 8.39 -13.29
N HIS A 186 5.42 8.61 -12.31
CA HIS A 186 5.81 9.95 -11.88
C HIS A 186 6.53 10.76 -12.95
N LYS A 187 7.17 10.11 -13.92
CA LYS A 187 7.84 10.77 -15.05
C LYS A 187 6.92 11.13 -16.21
N ARG A 188 5.63 10.74 -16.14
CA ARG A 188 4.62 11.00 -17.18
C ARG A 188 3.37 11.61 -16.55
N PRO A 189 3.48 12.84 -15.99
CA PRO A 189 2.37 13.49 -15.33
C PRO A 189 1.31 13.96 -16.33
N TYR A 190 0.09 14.10 -15.83
CA TYR A 190 -1.01 14.78 -16.53
C TYR A 190 -1.38 16.03 -15.75
N ARG A 191 -1.65 17.13 -16.47
CA ARG A 191 -2.17 18.37 -15.90
C ARG A 191 -3.69 18.41 -16.07
N VAL A 192 -4.38 18.81 -15.01
CA VAL A 192 -5.80 19.15 -15.09
C VAL A 192 -5.92 20.46 -15.85
N ILE A 193 -6.60 20.46 -16.99
CA ILE A 193 -6.81 21.65 -17.83
C ILE A 193 -8.25 22.18 -17.75
N GLU A 194 -9.19 21.36 -17.29
CA GLU A 194 -10.59 21.76 -17.12
C GLU A 194 -11.26 20.94 -16.01
N VAL A 195 -12.09 21.60 -15.20
CA VAL A 195 -13.01 20.95 -14.26
C VAL A 195 -14.41 21.46 -14.57
N ARG A 196 -15.19 20.68 -15.32
CA ARG A 196 -16.53 21.08 -15.73
C ARG A 196 -17.60 20.46 -14.84
N PRO A 197 -18.50 21.25 -14.21
CA PRO A 197 -19.62 20.69 -13.47
C PRO A 197 -20.63 20.02 -14.42
N GLU A 198 -21.10 18.85 -14.03
CA GLU A 198 -22.10 18.06 -14.75
C GLU A 198 -23.36 17.88 -13.88
N ARG A 199 -24.48 17.54 -14.52
CA ARG A 199 -25.75 17.34 -13.80
C ARG A 199 -25.66 16.20 -12.78
N GLY A 200 -26.14 16.47 -11.56
CA GLY A 200 -26.30 15.46 -10.51
C GLY A 200 -25.04 15.21 -9.67
N ARG A 201 -24.35 16.29 -9.23
CA ARG A 201 -23.11 16.21 -8.43
C ARG A 201 -22.06 15.33 -9.13
N ARG A 202 -21.86 15.58 -10.42
CA ARG A 202 -20.83 14.95 -11.24
C ARG A 202 -19.93 16.04 -11.81
N TRP A 203 -18.71 15.67 -12.15
CA TRP A 203 -17.74 16.57 -12.74
C TRP A 203 -17.00 15.84 -13.86
N THR A 204 -16.75 16.55 -14.94
CA THR A 204 -15.82 16.13 -15.99
C THR A 204 -14.46 16.75 -15.69
N LEU A 205 -13.44 15.90 -15.63
CA LEU A 205 -12.05 16.31 -15.42
C LEU A 205 -11.28 16.11 -16.72
N ALA A 206 -10.92 17.20 -17.41
CA ALA A 206 -10.11 17.11 -18.63
C ALA A 206 -8.62 17.13 -18.27
N LEU A 207 -7.88 16.18 -18.82
CA LEU A 207 -6.46 15.96 -18.55
C LEU A 207 -5.65 16.10 -19.83
N ALA A 208 -4.60 16.92 -19.79
CA ALA A 208 -3.60 17.00 -20.85
C ALA A 208 -2.31 16.30 -20.39
N PRO A 209 -1.64 15.52 -21.26
CA PRO A 209 -0.33 14.98 -20.93
C PRO A 209 0.70 16.11 -20.83
N ASP A 210 1.62 15.99 -19.87
CA ASP A 210 2.68 16.99 -19.64
C ASP A 210 4.05 16.36 -19.94
N GLY A 211 4.67 16.81 -21.03
CA GLY A 211 5.97 16.30 -21.50
C GLY A 211 5.94 14.89 -22.11
N HIS A 212 4.78 14.38 -22.52
CA HIS A 212 4.68 13.08 -23.22
C HIS A 212 3.46 13.00 -24.16
N ALA A 213 3.42 11.98 -25.02
CA ALA A 213 2.40 11.82 -26.07
C ALA A 213 0.98 11.39 -25.59
N GLY A 214 0.73 11.37 -24.28
CA GLY A 214 -0.53 10.80 -23.74
C GLY A 214 -0.62 9.27 -23.81
N ILE A 215 -1.86 8.76 -23.74
CA ILE A 215 -2.21 7.34 -23.86
C ILE A 215 -3.34 7.16 -24.87
N SER A 216 -3.33 6.05 -25.59
CA SER A 216 -4.48 5.57 -26.38
C SER A 216 -5.32 4.62 -25.52
N PHE A 217 -6.64 4.71 -25.64
CA PHE A 217 -7.57 3.86 -24.90
C PHE A 217 -8.74 3.43 -25.80
N HIS A 218 -9.36 2.31 -25.44
CA HIS A 218 -10.56 1.78 -26.08
C HIS A 218 -11.81 2.18 -25.28
N PRO A 219 -12.98 2.28 -25.93
CA PRO A 219 -14.25 2.48 -25.25
C PRO A 219 -14.47 1.44 -24.13
N GLY A 220 -14.97 1.89 -22.98
CA GLY A 220 -15.22 1.04 -21.81
C GLY A 220 -14.01 0.80 -20.90
N GLN A 221 -12.81 1.29 -21.27
CA GLN A 221 -11.69 1.33 -20.34
C GLN A 221 -11.84 2.45 -19.32
N PHE A 222 -11.15 2.31 -18.19
CA PHE A 222 -11.13 3.29 -17.12
C PHE A 222 -9.71 3.41 -16.55
N ALA A 223 -9.44 4.53 -15.88
CA ALA A 223 -8.14 4.83 -15.28
C ALA A 223 -8.29 5.11 -13.79
N TRP A 224 -7.22 4.86 -13.04
CA TRP A 224 -7.08 5.35 -11.68
C TRP A 224 -6.24 6.61 -11.71
N LEU A 225 -6.81 7.68 -11.16
CA LEU A 225 -6.14 8.96 -11.03
C LEU A 225 -5.66 9.11 -9.59
N THR A 226 -4.47 9.67 -9.43
CA THR A 226 -3.97 10.14 -8.14
C THR A 226 -3.64 11.60 -8.34
N LEU A 227 -4.34 12.47 -7.62
CA LEU A 227 -4.06 13.91 -7.61
C LEU A 227 -2.95 14.15 -6.60
N TRP A 228 -1.80 14.60 -7.09
CA TRP A 228 -0.64 14.89 -6.26
C TRP A 228 -0.66 16.37 -5.82
N ASN A 229 0.12 16.69 -4.79
CA ASN A 229 0.44 18.03 -4.27
C ASN A 229 -0.36 18.60 -3.09
N CYS A 230 -1.69 18.72 -3.12
CA CYS A 230 -2.34 19.47 -2.02
C CYS A 230 -2.40 18.74 -0.68
N ALA A 231 -2.76 17.45 -0.65
CA ALA A 231 -2.98 16.72 0.61
C ALA A 231 -1.69 16.39 1.40
N ARG A 232 -0.51 16.39 0.76
CA ARG A 232 0.78 16.24 1.44
C ARG A 232 1.29 17.55 2.04
N CYS A 233 0.88 18.68 1.46
CA CYS A 233 1.34 20.00 1.87
C CYS A 233 0.40 20.64 2.89
N ARG A 234 -0.91 20.45 2.74
CA ARG A 234 -1.96 21.11 3.52
C ARG A 234 -3.02 20.11 3.98
N SER A 235 -3.82 20.50 4.99
CA SER A 235 -5.06 19.79 5.33
C SER A 235 -6.31 20.67 5.17
N ILE A 236 -7.42 20.05 4.75
CA ILE A 236 -8.77 20.66 4.66
C ILE A 236 -9.78 19.66 5.24
N ALA A 237 -10.71 20.14 6.05
CA ALA A 237 -11.69 19.37 6.80
C ALA A 237 -11.04 18.20 7.57
N GLY A 238 -9.92 18.46 8.23
CA GLY A 238 -9.15 17.44 8.95
C GLY A 238 -8.43 16.40 8.07
N ARG A 239 -8.33 16.63 6.75
CA ARG A 239 -7.71 15.69 5.79
C ARG A 239 -6.48 16.27 5.14
N GLY A 240 -5.34 15.58 5.23
CA GLY A 240 -4.07 15.98 4.60
C GLY A 240 -2.96 16.13 5.64
N ASN A 241 -2.05 17.10 5.46
CA ASN A 241 -0.98 17.38 6.41
C ASN A 241 -1.50 18.14 7.65
N PRO A 242 -1.61 17.50 8.83
CA PRO A 242 -2.16 18.13 10.03
C PRO A 242 -1.31 19.30 10.54
N ARG A 243 -0.02 19.36 10.17
CA ARG A 243 0.87 20.47 10.54
C ARG A 243 0.59 21.76 9.75
N SER A 244 -0.34 21.73 8.79
CA SER A 244 -0.59 22.86 7.91
C SER A 244 -2.07 22.96 7.48
N PRO A 245 -2.99 23.19 8.43
CA PRO A 245 -4.42 23.27 8.15
C PRO A 245 -4.81 24.56 7.44
N LEU A 246 -5.66 24.42 6.43
CA LEU A 246 -6.36 25.50 5.73
C LEU A 246 -7.79 25.72 6.27
N ASP A 247 -8.27 24.85 7.16
CA ASP A 247 -9.52 25.08 7.87
C ASP A 247 -9.45 26.42 8.65
N GLY A 248 -10.42 27.29 8.45
CA GLY A 248 -10.43 28.64 9.02
C GLY A 248 -9.35 29.55 8.44
N VAL A 249 -8.78 29.29 7.26
CA VAL A 249 -7.79 30.20 6.67
C VAL A 249 -8.40 31.57 6.34
N GLY A 250 -9.68 31.60 5.94
CA GLY A 250 -10.40 32.84 5.64
C GLY A 250 -10.66 33.75 6.84
N THR A 251 -10.50 33.27 8.09
CA THR A 251 -10.57 34.12 9.28
C THR A 251 -9.22 34.73 9.64
N ARG A 252 -8.11 34.17 9.10
CA ARG A 252 -6.73 34.59 9.35
C ARG A 252 -6.18 35.50 8.26
N HIS A 253 -6.70 35.38 7.04
CA HIS A 253 -6.23 36.11 5.87
C HIS A 253 -7.40 36.63 5.04
N ASN A 254 -7.26 37.85 4.51
CA ASN A 254 -8.21 38.43 3.58
C ASN A 254 -8.03 37.84 2.16
N ALA A 255 -8.94 38.18 1.24
CA ALA A 255 -8.92 37.66 -0.14
C ALA A 255 -7.61 37.99 -0.87
N GLU A 256 -7.15 39.24 -0.76
CA GLU A 256 -5.92 39.75 -1.39
C GLU A 256 -4.68 38.97 -0.90
N ALA A 257 -4.52 38.79 0.41
CA ALA A 257 -3.41 38.01 0.96
C ALA A 257 -3.45 36.53 0.53
N LEU A 258 -4.64 35.94 0.39
CA LEU A 258 -4.79 34.57 -0.12
C LEU A 258 -4.43 34.48 -1.60
N GLN A 259 -4.79 35.49 -2.38
CA GLN A 259 -4.44 35.61 -3.80
C GLN A 259 -2.94 35.75 -3.99
N ASP A 260 -2.33 36.73 -3.32
CA ASP A 260 -0.88 37.00 -3.33
C ASP A 260 -0.08 35.76 -2.92
N TRP A 261 -0.53 35.10 -1.85
CA TRP A 261 0.08 33.86 -1.41
C TRP A 261 -0.03 32.75 -2.46
N THR A 262 -1.15 32.63 -3.15
CA THR A 262 -1.38 31.55 -4.13
C THR A 262 -0.47 31.68 -5.34
N ILE A 263 -0.37 32.90 -5.90
CA ILE A 263 0.43 33.19 -7.09
C ILE A 263 1.90 33.51 -6.80
N GLY A 264 2.26 33.65 -5.52
CA GLY A 264 3.62 34.04 -5.12
C GLY A 264 3.93 35.45 -5.59
N ALA A 265 3.12 36.42 -5.18
CA ALA A 265 3.37 37.84 -5.45
C ALA A 265 4.80 38.24 -5.05
N ASP A 266 5.40 39.19 -5.76
CA ASP A 266 6.82 39.55 -5.57
C ASP A 266 7.15 39.97 -4.14
N ALA A 267 6.18 40.52 -3.40
CA ALA A 267 6.30 40.86 -1.99
C ALA A 267 6.65 39.65 -1.09
N LEU A 268 6.41 38.41 -1.54
CA LEU A 268 6.71 37.19 -0.82
C LEU A 268 8.11 36.61 -1.11
N ARG A 269 8.90 37.26 -1.99
CA ARG A 269 10.24 36.77 -2.38
C ARG A 269 11.16 36.56 -1.18
N GLU A 270 11.13 37.48 -0.22
CA GLU A 270 11.96 37.39 0.99
C GLU A 270 11.31 36.53 2.09
N ALA A 271 10.00 36.32 2.03
CA ALA A 271 9.23 35.58 3.04
C ALA A 271 9.19 34.06 2.78
N LEU A 272 9.53 33.63 1.56
CA LEU A 272 9.44 32.22 1.14
C LEU A 272 10.81 31.64 0.79
N PRO A 273 11.06 30.36 1.07
CA PRO A 273 12.21 29.66 0.50
C PRO A 273 12.17 29.72 -1.03
N GLU A 274 13.32 29.99 -1.66
CA GLU A 274 13.45 30.20 -3.12
C GLU A 274 12.74 29.14 -3.96
N GLY A 275 12.86 27.85 -3.60
CA GLY A 275 12.19 26.76 -4.31
C GLY A 275 10.66 26.81 -4.23
N ILE A 276 10.10 27.26 -3.10
CA ILE A 276 8.66 27.44 -2.91
C ILE A 276 8.17 28.69 -3.62
N PHE A 277 8.96 29.77 -3.60
CA PHE A 277 8.65 30.99 -4.34
C PHE A 277 8.56 30.71 -5.85
N ARG A 278 9.58 30.07 -6.44
CA ARG A 278 9.57 29.68 -7.86
C ARG A 278 8.39 28.76 -8.22
N LEU A 279 8.09 27.79 -7.36
CA LEU A 279 6.92 26.92 -7.56
C LEU A 279 5.62 27.72 -7.56
N LYS A 280 5.48 28.73 -6.70
CA LYS A 280 4.28 29.54 -6.65
C LYS A 280 4.15 30.47 -7.85
N GLN A 281 5.26 30.99 -8.37
CA GLN A 281 5.24 31.83 -9.58
C GLN A 281 4.66 31.10 -10.80
N THR A 282 4.71 29.76 -10.87
CA THR A 282 4.03 29.03 -11.96
C THR A 282 2.51 29.16 -11.92
N HIS A 283 1.92 29.60 -10.79
CA HIS A 283 0.49 29.84 -10.66
C HIS A 283 0.06 31.23 -11.14
N GLN A 284 0.99 32.10 -11.55
CA GLN A 284 0.63 33.38 -12.18
C GLN A 284 -0.11 33.20 -13.51
N GLU A 285 0.03 32.02 -14.13
CA GLU A 285 -0.68 31.63 -15.36
C GLU A 285 -2.15 31.20 -15.12
N LEU A 286 -2.62 31.19 -13.87
CA LEU A 286 -4.01 30.84 -13.57
C LEU A 286 -4.98 31.87 -14.16
N LEU A 287 -6.12 31.41 -14.66
CA LEU A 287 -7.21 32.29 -15.08
C LEU A 287 -7.74 33.05 -13.86
N ALA A 288 -8.08 34.33 -14.03
CA ALA A 288 -8.61 35.17 -12.96
C ALA A 288 -9.83 34.53 -12.27
N ASP A 289 -10.77 34.00 -13.06
CA ASP A 289 -11.97 33.33 -12.54
C ASP A 289 -11.65 32.10 -11.68
N ASP A 290 -10.62 31.32 -12.06
CA ASP A 290 -10.18 30.13 -11.30
C ASP A 290 -9.52 30.54 -9.97
N LEU A 291 -8.73 31.62 -10.00
CA LEU A 291 -8.06 32.16 -8.83
C LEU A 291 -9.09 32.73 -7.84
N ASP A 292 -10.07 33.47 -8.33
CA ASP A 292 -11.17 34.01 -7.51
C ASP A 292 -12.02 32.89 -6.91
N ALA A 293 -12.39 31.88 -7.71
CA ALA A 293 -13.12 30.72 -7.22
C ALA A 293 -12.34 29.96 -6.12
N LEU A 294 -11.03 29.82 -6.27
CA LEU A 294 -10.16 29.21 -5.26
C LEU A 294 -10.12 30.05 -3.97
N VAL A 295 -9.99 31.38 -4.08
CA VAL A 295 -10.00 32.27 -2.92
C VAL A 295 -11.34 32.20 -2.18
N ILE A 296 -12.46 32.26 -2.90
CA ILE A 296 -13.81 32.10 -2.33
C ILE A 296 -13.92 30.74 -1.62
N TYR A 297 -13.43 29.67 -2.25
CA TYR A 297 -13.42 28.35 -1.64
C TYR A 297 -12.61 28.34 -0.33
N LEU A 298 -11.39 28.89 -0.33
CA LEU A 298 -10.54 28.97 0.86
C LEU A 298 -11.18 29.80 1.98
N GLN A 299 -11.88 30.89 1.64
CA GLN A 299 -12.63 31.69 2.61
C GLN A 299 -13.84 30.94 3.18
N SER A 300 -14.45 30.07 2.39
CA SER A 300 -15.58 29.24 2.84
C SER A 300 -15.17 28.11 3.79
N LEU A 301 -13.87 27.79 3.88
CA LEU A 301 -13.36 26.75 4.76
C LEU A 301 -13.50 27.17 6.22
N ARG A 302 -14.54 26.65 6.87
CA ARG A 302 -14.74 26.82 8.31
C ARG A 302 -13.73 25.97 9.07
N VAL A 303 -13.39 26.41 10.28
CA VAL A 303 -12.73 25.52 11.24
C VAL A 303 -13.66 24.32 11.40
N GLY A 304 -13.23 23.15 10.92
CA GLY A 304 -14.00 21.93 11.11
C GLY A 304 -14.25 21.74 12.61
N PRO A 305 -15.36 21.09 13.02
CA PRO A 305 -15.49 20.70 14.42
C PRO A 305 -14.21 19.98 14.82
N PRO A 306 -13.67 20.21 16.04
CA PRO A 306 -12.48 19.49 16.49
C PRO A 306 -12.73 18.02 16.17
N THR A 307 -11.82 17.41 15.41
CA THR A 307 -11.82 15.97 15.25
C THR A 307 -11.90 15.44 16.66
N LYS A 308 -13.03 14.79 17.02
CA LYS A 308 -13.13 14.13 18.32
C LYS A 308 -11.89 13.25 18.39
N GLU A 309 -10.97 13.63 19.27
CA GLU A 309 -9.85 12.80 19.65
C GLU A 309 -10.48 11.50 20.14
N ASN A 310 -10.29 10.45 19.35
CA ASN A 310 -10.58 9.07 19.72
C ASN A 310 -9.30 8.28 19.44
#